data_AF-A0A7W8ERU0-F1
#
_entry.id   AF-A0A7W8ERU0-F1
#
_cell.length_a   1.000
_cell.length_b   1.000
_cell.length_c   1.000
_cell.angle_alpha   90.00
_cell.angle_beta   90.00
_cell.angle_gamma   90.00
#
_symmetry.space_group_name_H-M   'P 1'
#
loop_
_entity.id
_entity.type
_entity.pdbx_description
1 polymer ?
#
loop_
_entity_poly.entity_id
_entity_poly.type
_entity_poly.pdbx_seq_one_letter_code
_entity_poly.pdbx_strand_id
1 'polypeptide(L)'
;MINYKSLLASACLAFSLNGTAVVSAQTPQQQEANFERYGPFFFFPDKPELLIYTGQVGANDLLNLKKALRENPAVNTLILSNNPGGLVHIGLVIAEEVYERGMNTYIPPDSYCASACSFVFFAGKNRVADGRLGVHQISAPELSGEQAQFGVSDIVATLPKYGVSADVLGIMFSTPAKDMYYFSPQEVVKYGINRTGETQVASVQPVQPNSGNVTTPNHVSPAQAPQQAARPSDANANPQQQHNAPSAMPAMNDENKAMNVAALMIQTGSANNDDAMAFVNEYYADTVDYFKKRRPKAEILQDKNSYFSRWPVRRFVVDESSLKAKCENGLCAVYGLYDYTVSSPDRNKQSSGTSNFTYVLDLQDNYRIVHEDSEVVKR
;
A
#
# COMPACT_ATOMS: atom_id res chain seq x y z
N MET A 1 -69.19 23.05 -39.93
CA MET A 1 -69.91 24.08 -39.15
C MET A 1 -69.07 24.31 -37.88
N ILE A 2 -68.67 25.51 -37.47
CA ILE A 2 -68.97 26.88 -37.93
C ILE A 2 -67.68 27.60 -38.34
N ASN A 3 -67.82 28.62 -39.18
CA ASN A 3 -66.76 29.40 -39.81
C ASN A 3 -66.76 30.83 -39.23
N TYR A 4 -65.61 31.47 -39.06
CA TYR A 4 -65.54 32.93 -38.98
C TYR A 4 -64.38 33.48 -39.82
N LYS A 5 -64.74 34.34 -40.78
CA LYS A 5 -63.85 35.04 -41.69
C LYS A 5 -63.37 36.35 -41.07
N SER A 6 -62.16 36.77 -41.43
CA SER A 6 -61.96 38.13 -41.98
C SER A 6 -60.60 38.23 -42.70
N LEU A 7 -60.62 38.80 -43.91
CA LEU A 7 -59.40 39.23 -44.60
C LEU A 7 -58.93 40.56 -44.00
N LEU A 8 -57.62 40.82 -44.10
CA LEU A 8 -57.11 42.14 -44.52
C LEU A 8 -55.69 41.96 -45.07
N ALA A 9 -55.45 42.48 -46.28
CA ALA A 9 -54.12 42.52 -46.89
C ALA A 9 -53.59 43.95 -46.83
N SER A 10 -52.31 44.13 -46.49
CA SER A 10 -51.55 45.32 -46.89
C SER A 10 -50.04 45.19 -46.69
N ALA A 11 -49.34 45.61 -47.74
CA ALA A 11 -48.09 46.37 -47.78
C ALA A 11 -46.81 45.81 -47.10
N CYS A 12 -45.78 45.71 -47.96
CA CYS A 12 -44.37 45.56 -47.63
C CYS A 12 -43.85 46.57 -46.60
N LEU A 13 -42.87 46.13 -45.80
CA LEU A 13 -41.70 46.94 -45.46
C LEU A 13 -40.52 46.00 -45.18
N ALA A 14 -39.54 45.99 -46.07
CA ALA A 14 -38.33 45.19 -45.92
C ALA A 14 -37.38 45.91 -44.93
N PHE A 15 -37.22 45.35 -43.73
CA PHE A 15 -36.16 45.74 -42.82
C PHE A 15 -34.96 44.82 -43.00
N SER A 16 -33.92 45.34 -43.67
CA SER A 16 -32.60 44.73 -43.72
C SER A 16 -31.94 44.84 -42.34
N LEU A 17 -32.00 43.77 -41.54
CA LEU A 17 -31.21 43.64 -40.33
C LEU A 17 -29.77 43.29 -40.70
N ASN A 18 -28.82 44.17 -40.37
CA ASN A 18 -27.40 43.91 -40.51
C ASN A 18 -27.01 42.70 -39.67
N GLY A 19 -26.43 41.67 -40.31
CA GLY A 19 -25.94 40.49 -39.62
C GLY A 19 -24.76 40.84 -38.71
N THR A 20 -24.99 40.83 -37.39
CA THR A 20 -23.90 40.83 -36.42
C THR A 20 -23.17 39.49 -36.52
N ALA A 21 -21.94 39.51 -37.03
CA ALA A 21 -21.09 38.33 -37.06
C ALA A 21 -20.81 37.88 -35.62
N VAL A 22 -21.41 36.75 -35.23
CA VAL A 22 -21.09 36.09 -33.96
C VAL A 22 -19.71 35.45 -34.13
N VAL A 23 -18.67 36.16 -33.67
CA VAL A 23 -17.34 35.58 -33.52
C VAL A 23 -17.42 34.52 -32.43
N SER A 24 -17.56 33.26 -32.85
CA SER A 24 -17.37 32.11 -31.99
C SER A 24 -15.93 32.13 -31.48
N ALA A 25 -15.75 32.48 -30.21
CA ALA A 25 -14.49 32.27 -29.53
C ALA A 25 -14.27 30.76 -29.41
N GLN A 26 -13.51 30.19 -30.33
CA GLN A 26 -13.11 28.79 -30.25
C GLN A 26 -12.22 28.61 -29.01
N THR A 27 -12.72 27.87 -28.02
CA THR A 27 -11.94 27.38 -26.91
C THR A 27 -10.71 26.65 -27.46
N PRO A 28 -9.49 26.90 -26.94
CA PRO A 28 -8.31 26.16 -27.38
C PRO A 28 -8.58 24.65 -27.21
N GLN A 29 -8.48 23.89 -28.31
CA GLN A 29 -8.53 22.44 -28.22
C GLN A 29 -7.35 22.00 -27.37
N GLN A 30 -7.65 21.53 -26.15
CA GLN A 30 -6.65 20.82 -25.35
C GLN A 30 -6.24 19.60 -26.16
N GLN A 31 -4.98 19.61 -26.59
CA GLN A 31 -4.36 18.47 -27.24
C GLN A 31 -4.38 17.33 -26.22
N GLU A 32 -5.23 16.33 -26.44
CA GLU A 32 -5.37 15.19 -25.53
C GLU A 32 -3.98 14.58 -25.33
N ALA A 33 -3.51 14.59 -24.09
CA ALA A 33 -2.20 14.05 -23.76
C ALA A 33 -2.21 12.56 -24.10
N ASN A 34 -1.34 12.14 -25.01
CA ASN A 34 -1.22 10.74 -25.38
C ASN A 34 -0.54 9.98 -24.24
N PHE A 35 -1.34 9.35 -23.37
CA PHE A 35 -0.87 8.52 -22.27
C PHE A 35 -1.62 7.20 -22.21
N GLU A 36 -0.95 6.17 -21.72
CA GLU A 36 -1.56 4.89 -21.40
C GLU A 36 -1.77 4.77 -19.89
N ARG A 37 -2.93 4.24 -19.49
CA ARG A 37 -3.32 4.15 -18.08
C ARG A 37 -3.43 2.70 -17.61
N TYR A 38 -2.78 2.41 -16.49
CA TYR A 38 -2.75 1.12 -15.81
C TYR A 38 -3.18 1.36 -14.36
N GLY A 39 -4.50 1.44 -14.09
CA GLY A 39 -5.00 1.82 -12.76
C GLY A 39 -4.50 3.21 -12.30
N PRO A 40 -3.75 3.32 -11.18
CA PRO A 40 -3.15 4.59 -10.75
C PRO A 40 -1.84 4.94 -11.47
N PHE A 41 -1.37 4.11 -12.40
CA PHE A 41 -0.14 4.35 -13.16
C PHE A 41 -0.43 4.98 -14.53
N PHE A 42 0.35 5.98 -14.90
CA PHE A 42 0.26 6.72 -16.17
C PHE A 42 1.61 6.65 -16.89
N PHE A 43 1.60 6.09 -18.09
CA PHE A 43 2.74 5.94 -18.98
C PHE A 43 2.65 6.94 -20.14
N PHE A 44 3.78 7.55 -20.51
CA PHE A 44 3.87 8.58 -21.54
C PHE A 44 4.85 8.11 -22.63
N PRO A 45 4.38 7.76 -23.84
CA PRO A 45 5.25 7.22 -24.90
C PRO A 45 6.37 8.16 -25.36
N ASP A 46 6.25 9.47 -25.12
CA ASP A 46 7.30 10.46 -25.36
C ASP A 46 8.40 10.48 -24.28
N LYS A 47 8.18 9.81 -23.15
CA LYS A 47 9.12 9.65 -22.02
C LYS A 47 9.14 8.19 -21.54
N PRO A 48 9.59 7.25 -22.40
CA PRO A 48 9.42 5.82 -22.19
C PRO A 48 10.16 5.26 -20.96
N GLU A 49 11.09 6.02 -20.39
CA GLU A 49 11.80 5.69 -19.15
C GLU A 49 10.99 5.96 -17.86
N LEU A 50 9.88 6.70 -17.95
CA LEU A 50 9.08 7.18 -16.83
C LEU A 50 7.72 6.49 -16.71
N LEU A 51 7.31 6.23 -15.47
CA LEU A 51 5.95 5.85 -15.11
C LEU A 51 5.49 6.70 -13.92
N ILE A 52 4.34 7.37 -14.03
CA ILE A 52 3.80 8.17 -12.92
C ILE A 52 2.84 7.31 -12.11
N TYR A 53 3.00 7.27 -10.78
CA TYR A 53 2.12 6.60 -9.82
C TYR A 53 1.44 7.65 -8.94
N THR A 54 0.11 7.69 -8.96
CA THR A 54 -0.68 8.76 -8.30
C THR A 54 -1.93 8.25 -7.60
N GLY A 55 -2.45 9.00 -6.62
CA GLY A 55 -3.58 8.56 -5.79
C GLY A 55 -3.17 7.60 -4.68
N GLN A 56 -4.16 6.95 -4.04
CA GLN A 56 -3.93 6.04 -2.92
C GLN A 56 -3.30 4.72 -3.37
N VAL A 57 -2.49 4.12 -2.50
CA VAL A 57 -1.96 2.76 -2.64
C VAL A 57 -3.10 1.76 -2.41
N GLY A 58 -3.64 1.22 -3.50
CA GLY A 58 -4.80 0.35 -3.55
C GLY A 58 -4.49 -1.11 -3.90
N ALA A 59 -5.43 -2.00 -3.61
CA ALA A 59 -5.28 -3.46 -3.67
C ALA A 59 -4.70 -4.01 -4.99
N ASN A 60 -5.05 -3.42 -6.12
CA ASN A 60 -4.70 -3.91 -7.46
C ASN A 60 -3.37 -3.33 -7.99
N ASP A 61 -2.68 -2.48 -7.22
CA ASP A 61 -1.62 -1.63 -7.75
C ASP A 61 -0.36 -2.40 -8.13
N LEU A 62 -0.03 -3.49 -7.42
CA LEU A 62 1.04 -4.39 -7.83
C LEU A 62 0.76 -5.06 -9.19
N LEU A 63 -0.48 -5.47 -9.46
CA LEU A 63 -0.88 -6.06 -10.74
C LEU A 63 -0.82 -5.03 -11.86
N ASN A 64 -1.32 -3.81 -11.60
CA ASN A 64 -1.26 -2.69 -12.54
C ASN A 64 0.19 -2.30 -12.87
N LEU A 65 1.07 -2.20 -11.86
CA LEU A 65 2.50 -1.96 -12.04
C LEU A 65 3.16 -3.05 -12.88
N LYS A 66 2.92 -4.33 -12.55
CA LYS A 66 3.46 -5.47 -13.32
C LYS A 66 2.99 -5.47 -14.77
N LYS A 67 1.73 -5.10 -15.03
CA LYS A 67 1.20 -4.91 -16.39
C LYS A 67 1.95 -3.78 -17.12
N ALA A 68 2.05 -2.60 -16.50
CA ALA A 68 2.70 -1.43 -17.06
C ALA A 68 4.17 -1.70 -17.42
N LEU A 69 4.95 -2.30 -16.51
CA LEU A 69 6.37 -2.60 -16.70
C LEU A 69 6.64 -3.73 -17.69
N ARG A 70 5.70 -4.67 -17.86
CA ARG A 70 5.79 -5.74 -18.86
C ARG A 70 5.55 -5.21 -20.27
N GLU A 71 4.59 -4.30 -20.42
CA GLU A 71 4.23 -3.70 -21.71
C GLU A 71 5.22 -2.57 -22.09
N ASN A 72 5.82 -1.89 -21.10
CA ASN A 72 6.76 -0.79 -21.28
C ASN A 72 8.12 -1.08 -20.61
N PRO A 73 8.95 -2.00 -21.16
CA PRO A 73 10.19 -2.47 -20.53
C PRO A 73 11.33 -1.43 -20.47
N ALA A 74 11.17 -0.27 -21.10
CA ALA A 74 12.11 0.85 -21.00
C ALA A 74 11.97 1.63 -19.68
N VAL A 75 10.81 1.50 -19.01
CA VAL A 75 10.52 2.19 -17.75
C VAL A 75 11.53 1.75 -16.68
N ASN A 76 12.24 2.74 -16.13
CA ASN A 76 13.22 2.53 -15.07
C ASN A 76 13.04 3.51 -13.91
N THR A 77 12.17 4.52 -14.03
CA THR A 77 11.96 5.54 -13.00
C THR A 77 10.48 5.72 -12.68
N LEU A 78 10.13 5.56 -11.40
CA LEU A 78 8.77 5.72 -10.88
C LEU A 78 8.59 7.11 -10.26
N ILE A 79 7.69 7.91 -10.84
CA ILE A 79 7.37 9.26 -10.37
C ILE A 79 6.20 9.18 -9.39
N LEU A 80 6.45 9.50 -8.12
CA LEU A 80 5.48 9.43 -7.04
C LEU A 80 4.74 10.77 -6.94
N SER A 81 3.54 10.83 -7.51
CA SER A 81 2.78 12.06 -7.74
C SER A 81 1.52 12.14 -6.89
N ASN A 82 1.47 13.06 -5.93
CA ASN A 82 0.30 13.29 -5.05
C ASN A 82 -0.25 12.00 -4.40
N ASN A 83 0.65 11.17 -3.88
CA ASN A 83 0.31 9.84 -3.36
C ASN A 83 0.28 9.86 -1.81
N PRO A 84 -0.90 9.81 -1.17
CA PRO A 84 -1.04 9.84 0.29
C PRO A 84 -0.69 8.51 0.99
N GLY A 85 -0.27 7.48 0.24
CA GLY A 85 -0.17 6.12 0.75
C GLY A 85 -1.53 5.41 0.72
N GLY A 86 -1.70 4.40 1.57
CA GLY A 86 -2.86 3.51 1.55
C GLY A 86 -2.53 2.21 2.25
N LEU A 87 -2.86 1.07 1.64
CA LEU A 87 -2.63 -0.25 2.21
C LEU A 87 -1.13 -0.51 2.46
N VAL A 88 -0.76 -0.69 3.73
CA VAL A 88 0.63 -0.89 4.20
C VAL A 88 1.29 -2.07 3.49
N HIS A 89 0.63 -3.23 3.47
CA HIS A 89 1.15 -4.43 2.83
C HIS A 89 1.34 -4.26 1.32
N ILE A 90 0.43 -3.55 0.63
CA ILE A 90 0.58 -3.25 -0.80
C ILE A 90 1.77 -2.31 -1.05
N GLY A 91 1.95 -1.30 -0.19
CA GLY A 91 3.11 -0.41 -0.26
C GLY A 91 4.43 -1.17 -0.17
N LEU A 92 4.51 -2.18 0.71
CA LEU A 92 5.70 -3.03 0.86
C LEU A 92 5.94 -3.95 -0.35
N VAL A 93 4.92 -4.61 -0.92
CA VAL A 93 5.13 -5.48 -2.10
C VAL A 93 5.39 -4.70 -3.39
N ILE A 94 4.89 -3.46 -3.51
CA ILE A 94 5.27 -2.54 -4.59
C ILE A 94 6.71 -2.06 -4.40
N ALA A 95 7.11 -1.74 -3.16
CA ALA A 95 8.48 -1.40 -2.84
C ALA A 95 9.45 -2.54 -3.20
N GLU A 96 9.09 -3.78 -2.93
CA GLU A 96 9.91 -4.93 -3.30
C GLU A 96 10.03 -5.08 -4.83
N GLU A 97 8.95 -4.95 -5.60
CA GLU A 97 9.01 -4.96 -7.07
C GLU A 97 9.90 -3.85 -7.65
N VAL A 98 9.86 -2.65 -7.06
CA VAL A 98 10.73 -1.50 -7.42
C VAL A 98 12.20 -1.82 -7.09
N TYR A 99 12.47 -2.43 -5.93
CA TYR A 99 13.81 -2.79 -5.49
C TYR A 99 14.43 -3.92 -6.31
N GLU A 100 13.71 -5.03 -6.53
CA GLU A 100 14.19 -6.19 -7.29
C GLU A 100 14.54 -5.81 -8.75
N ARG A 101 13.79 -4.88 -9.34
CA ARG A 101 14.07 -4.34 -10.68
C ARG A 101 15.17 -3.27 -10.68
N GLY A 102 15.61 -2.80 -9.52
CA GLY A 102 16.59 -1.72 -9.39
C GLY A 102 16.12 -0.39 -9.98
N MET A 103 14.82 -0.12 -9.94
CA MET A 103 14.22 1.11 -10.46
C MET A 103 14.62 2.33 -9.63
N ASN A 104 14.55 3.51 -10.24
CA ASN A 104 14.69 4.79 -9.56
C ASN A 104 13.33 5.29 -9.06
N THR A 105 13.32 6.17 -8.05
CA THR A 105 12.10 6.82 -7.53
C THR A 105 12.28 8.32 -7.43
N TYR A 106 11.22 9.08 -7.76
CA TYR A 106 11.26 10.54 -7.72
C TYR A 106 9.98 11.13 -7.16
N ILE A 107 10.10 12.13 -6.28
CA ILE A 107 8.98 12.95 -5.81
C ILE A 107 9.19 14.37 -6.37
N PRO A 108 8.39 14.83 -7.35
CA PRO A 108 8.50 16.18 -7.92
C PRO A 108 8.27 17.31 -6.90
N PRO A 109 8.81 18.53 -7.11
CA PRO A 109 8.73 19.64 -6.14
C PRO A 109 7.32 19.94 -5.63
N ASP A 110 6.35 20.03 -6.54
CA ASP A 110 4.94 20.35 -6.23
C ASP A 110 4.11 19.09 -5.88
N SER A 111 4.77 18.03 -5.42
CA SER A 111 4.18 16.73 -5.12
C SER A 111 4.48 16.27 -3.69
N TYR A 112 3.80 15.20 -3.28
CA TYR A 112 4.08 14.47 -2.05
C TYR A 112 3.93 12.95 -2.23
N CYS A 113 4.61 12.22 -1.36
CA CYS A 113 4.53 10.79 -1.19
C CYS A 113 4.54 10.50 0.31
N ALA A 114 3.42 10.01 0.86
CA ALA A 114 3.21 9.87 2.30
C ALA A 114 2.83 8.44 2.72
N SER A 115 2.98 8.12 4.01
CA SER A 115 2.57 6.84 4.59
C SER A 115 3.16 5.65 3.79
N ALA A 116 2.35 4.68 3.37
CA ALA A 116 2.76 3.51 2.60
C ALA A 116 3.48 3.84 1.26
N CYS A 117 3.29 5.03 0.69
CA CYS A 117 4.06 5.47 -0.48
C CYS A 117 5.56 5.62 -0.14
N SER A 118 5.89 6.02 1.09
CA SER A 118 7.29 6.22 1.50
C SER A 118 8.11 4.94 1.37
N PHE A 119 7.51 3.76 1.57
CA PHE A 119 8.17 2.47 1.38
C PHE A 119 8.60 2.29 -0.08
N VAL A 120 7.70 2.61 -1.01
CA VAL A 120 7.95 2.59 -2.46
C VAL A 120 9.06 3.59 -2.82
N PHE A 121 9.02 4.81 -2.27
CA PHE A 121 10.10 5.77 -2.46
C PHE A 121 11.46 5.21 -2.00
N PHE A 122 11.51 4.65 -0.79
CA PHE A 122 12.76 4.16 -0.20
C PHE A 122 13.38 3.00 -1.00
N ALA A 123 12.58 2.13 -1.61
CA ALA A 123 13.05 1.04 -2.46
C ALA A 123 13.85 1.47 -3.70
N GLY A 124 13.75 2.74 -4.13
CA GLY A 124 14.46 3.24 -5.30
C GLY A 124 15.98 3.10 -5.20
N LYS A 125 16.59 2.45 -6.20
CA LYS A 125 18.05 2.28 -6.33
C LYS A 125 18.77 3.62 -6.33
N ASN A 126 18.27 4.56 -7.14
CA ASN A 126 18.45 5.98 -6.94
C ASN A 126 17.10 6.56 -6.53
N ARG A 127 17.09 7.46 -5.55
CA ARG A 127 15.86 8.07 -5.02
C ARG A 127 16.09 9.54 -4.73
N VAL A 128 15.18 10.40 -5.20
CA VAL A 128 15.25 11.85 -5.01
C VAL A 128 13.89 12.41 -4.61
N ALA A 129 13.85 13.03 -3.42
CA ALA A 129 12.72 13.79 -2.93
C ALA A 129 13.00 15.29 -3.08
N ASP A 130 12.52 15.88 -4.18
CA ASP A 130 12.44 17.36 -4.31
C ASP A 130 11.13 17.87 -3.70
N GLY A 131 10.06 17.08 -3.81
CA GLY A 131 8.81 17.27 -3.10
C GLY A 131 8.78 16.60 -1.72
N ARG A 132 7.58 16.52 -1.14
CA ARG A 132 7.38 16.19 0.27
C ARG A 132 7.30 14.69 0.52
N LEU A 133 8.32 14.12 1.17
CA LEU A 133 8.29 12.76 1.71
C LEU A 133 7.70 12.75 3.13
N GLY A 134 6.61 12.01 3.33
CA GLY A 134 5.88 11.91 4.60
C GLY A 134 5.94 10.52 5.22
N VAL A 135 6.25 10.42 6.52
CA VAL A 135 6.25 9.17 7.30
C VAL A 135 5.46 9.30 8.60
N HIS A 136 4.89 8.19 9.05
CA HIS A 136 4.23 8.04 10.36
C HIS A 136 4.18 6.56 10.75
N GLN A 137 3.87 6.24 12.01
CA GLN A 137 3.74 4.86 12.46
C GLN A 137 2.44 4.24 11.95
N ILE A 138 2.41 2.91 11.78
CA ILE A 138 1.16 2.21 11.47
C ILE A 138 0.22 2.23 12.69
N SER A 139 -1.08 2.31 12.44
CA SER A 139 -2.06 2.53 13.51
C SER A 139 -2.49 1.22 14.19
N ALA A 140 -2.41 1.17 15.53
CA ALA A 140 -2.94 0.06 16.31
C ALA A 140 -4.49 -0.09 16.28
N PRO A 141 -5.30 0.95 15.95
CA PRO A 141 -6.73 0.77 15.65
C PRO A 141 -7.03 -0.02 14.37
N GLU A 142 -6.07 -0.14 13.46
CA GLU A 142 -6.19 -0.95 12.23
C GLU A 142 -5.53 -2.34 12.36
N LEU A 143 -4.65 -2.52 13.35
CA LEU A 143 -3.88 -3.75 13.60
C LEU A 143 -3.76 -3.98 15.11
N SER A 144 -4.41 -5.00 15.67
CA SER A 144 -4.40 -5.24 17.12
C SER A 144 -3.51 -6.43 17.51
N GLY A 145 -2.88 -6.37 18.68
CA GLY A 145 -2.06 -7.47 19.20
C GLY A 145 -0.88 -7.84 18.30
N GLU A 146 -0.84 -9.09 17.85
CA GLU A 146 0.25 -9.67 17.04
C GLU A 146 0.41 -8.94 15.68
N GLN A 147 -0.66 -8.43 15.06
CA GLN A 147 -0.55 -7.73 13.78
C GLN A 147 0.21 -6.41 13.84
N ALA A 148 0.06 -5.66 14.93
CA ALA A 148 0.86 -4.45 15.13
C ALA A 148 2.35 -4.81 15.18
N GLN A 149 2.69 -5.99 15.73
CA GLN A 149 4.04 -6.51 15.75
C GLN A 149 4.47 -7.00 14.37
N PHE A 150 3.63 -7.71 13.60
CA PHE A 150 3.97 -8.16 12.24
C PHE A 150 4.15 -7.00 11.26
N GLY A 151 3.20 -6.06 11.16
CA GLY A 151 3.33 -4.91 10.27
C GLY A 151 4.53 -4.02 10.60
N VAL A 152 4.84 -3.82 11.88
CA VAL A 152 6.08 -3.14 12.30
C VAL A 152 7.31 -3.99 11.98
N SER A 153 7.27 -5.30 12.21
CA SER A 153 8.38 -6.22 11.92
C SER A 153 8.71 -6.26 10.44
N ASP A 154 7.72 -6.30 9.56
CA ASP A 154 7.93 -6.26 8.10
C ASP A 154 8.57 -4.94 7.67
N ILE A 155 8.15 -3.80 8.24
CA ILE A 155 8.78 -2.49 7.97
C ILE A 155 10.23 -2.47 8.49
N VAL A 156 10.48 -2.96 9.72
CA VAL A 156 11.82 -3.05 10.32
C VAL A 156 12.73 -4.04 9.59
N ALA A 157 12.18 -5.11 9.01
CA ALA A 157 12.87 -6.08 8.18
C ALA A 157 13.20 -5.52 6.78
N THR A 158 12.27 -4.74 6.20
CA THR A 158 12.30 -4.36 4.79
C THR A 158 13.00 -3.03 4.53
N LEU A 159 12.73 -1.98 5.31
CA LEU A 159 13.30 -0.66 5.00
C LEU A 159 14.84 -0.56 5.18
N PRO A 160 15.49 -1.24 6.14
CA PRO A 160 16.95 -1.29 6.20
C PRO A 160 17.61 -1.93 4.97
N LYS A 161 16.97 -2.92 4.34
CA LYS A 161 17.44 -3.52 3.07
C LYS A 161 17.55 -2.49 1.96
N TYR A 162 16.66 -1.49 1.96
CA TYR A 162 16.67 -0.37 1.03
C TYR A 162 17.63 0.76 1.46
N GLY A 163 18.40 0.59 2.54
CA GLY A 163 19.30 1.62 3.06
C GLY A 163 18.55 2.82 3.65
N VAL A 164 17.45 2.58 4.36
CA VAL A 164 16.82 3.58 5.23
C VAL A 164 17.58 3.62 6.56
N SER A 165 17.94 4.82 7.02
CA SER A 165 18.71 4.99 8.26
C SER A 165 17.86 4.76 9.52
N ALA A 166 18.52 4.34 10.60
CA ALA A 166 17.86 4.12 11.89
C ALA A 166 17.16 5.39 12.42
N ASP A 167 17.70 6.58 12.13
CA ASP A 167 17.07 7.86 12.46
C ASP A 167 15.73 8.04 11.75
N VAL A 168 15.65 7.73 10.45
CA VAL A 168 14.41 7.83 9.65
C VAL A 168 13.35 6.84 10.14
N LEU A 169 13.77 5.62 10.51
CA LEU A 169 12.88 4.63 11.13
C LEU A 169 12.41 5.08 12.52
N GLY A 170 13.31 5.65 13.34
CA GLY A 170 12.98 6.23 14.63
C GLY A 170 11.95 7.35 14.51
N ILE A 171 12.11 8.25 13.54
CA ILE A 171 11.15 9.32 13.23
C ILE A 171 9.81 8.75 12.76
N MET A 172 9.81 7.78 11.85
CA MET A 172 8.60 7.09 11.38
C MET A 172 7.82 6.49 12.55
N PHE A 173 8.44 5.63 13.36
CA PHE A 173 7.76 4.94 14.46
C PHE A 173 7.42 5.85 15.66
N SER A 174 8.12 6.97 15.84
CA SER A 174 7.79 7.95 16.90
C SER A 174 6.66 8.91 16.51
N THR A 175 6.34 9.03 15.22
CA THR A 175 5.30 9.93 14.72
C THR A 175 3.92 9.27 14.88
N PRO A 176 2.94 9.89 15.58
CA PRO A 176 1.63 9.28 15.82
C PRO A 176 0.86 9.00 14.53
N ALA A 177 0.08 7.91 14.49
CA ALA A 177 -0.59 7.43 13.28
C ALA A 177 -1.73 8.34 12.73
N LYS A 178 -2.07 9.40 13.46
CA LYS A 178 -3.03 10.45 13.07
C LYS A 178 -2.35 11.72 12.53
N ASP A 179 -1.04 11.79 12.68
CA ASP A 179 -0.18 12.91 12.31
C ASP A 179 0.73 12.46 11.14
N MET A 180 1.51 13.37 10.56
CA MET A 180 2.43 13.02 9.46
C MET A 180 3.71 13.83 9.55
N TYR A 181 4.85 13.16 9.63
CA TYR A 181 6.15 13.80 9.64
C TYR A 181 6.64 13.98 8.21
N TYR A 182 6.72 15.22 7.76
CA TYR A 182 7.30 15.56 6.47
C TYR A 182 8.73 16.04 6.68
N PHE A 183 9.70 15.35 6.07
CA PHE A 183 11.11 15.74 6.15
C PHE A 183 11.35 17.08 5.46
N SER A 184 12.08 17.98 6.13
CA SER A 184 12.60 19.19 5.50
C SER A 184 13.74 18.87 4.51
N PRO A 185 14.06 19.75 3.54
CA PRO A 185 15.19 19.56 2.64
C PRO A 185 16.53 19.34 3.37
N GLN A 186 16.72 20.01 4.50
CA GLN A 186 17.90 19.85 5.37
C GLN A 186 17.97 18.45 5.97
N GLU A 187 16.83 17.85 6.29
CA GLU A 187 16.75 16.49 6.84
C GLU A 187 16.90 15.41 5.77
N VAL A 188 16.38 15.67 4.56
CA VAL A 188 16.61 14.82 3.39
C VAL A 188 18.12 14.63 3.13
N VAL A 189 18.90 15.71 3.28
CA VAL A 189 20.37 15.66 3.25
C VAL A 189 20.94 14.98 4.51
N LYS A 190 20.58 15.46 5.71
CA LYS A 190 21.12 14.99 7.00
C LYS A 190 21.03 13.46 7.16
N TYR A 191 19.91 12.87 6.79
CA TYR A 191 19.63 11.45 7.02
C TYR A 191 19.95 10.54 5.82
N GLY A 192 20.52 11.08 4.73
CA GLY A 192 20.82 10.29 3.53
C GLY A 192 19.56 9.76 2.83
N ILE A 193 18.47 10.53 2.85
CA ILE A 193 17.19 10.13 2.23
C ILE A 193 17.37 10.10 0.71
N ASN A 194 18.01 11.10 0.10
CA ASN A 194 18.34 11.05 -1.32
C ASN A 194 19.58 10.18 -1.59
N ARG A 195 19.52 9.38 -2.65
CA ARG A 195 20.61 8.51 -3.11
C ARG A 195 20.73 8.63 -4.63
N THR A 196 21.89 9.07 -5.11
CA THR A 196 22.11 9.40 -6.54
C THR A 196 23.49 8.94 -7.00
N GLY A 197 23.68 7.63 -7.18
CA GLY A 197 24.89 7.01 -7.77
C GLY A 197 26.23 7.12 -7.01
N GLU A 198 26.43 8.20 -6.25
CA GLU A 198 27.73 8.61 -5.69
C GLU A 198 27.77 8.62 -4.15
N THR A 199 26.68 8.21 -3.49
CA THR A 199 26.60 8.23 -2.03
C THR A 199 27.55 7.19 -1.44
N GLN A 200 28.74 7.63 -1.01
CA GLN A 200 29.68 6.80 -0.28
C GLN A 200 29.01 6.23 0.96
N VAL A 201 29.05 4.90 1.09
CA VAL A 201 28.71 4.24 2.35
C VAL A 201 29.70 4.76 3.39
N ALA A 202 29.19 5.34 4.49
CA ALA A 202 30.05 5.86 5.55
C ALA A 202 30.97 4.74 6.04
N SER A 203 32.26 4.83 5.70
CA SER A 203 33.25 3.86 6.14
C SER A 203 33.46 4.04 7.62
N VAL A 204 33.03 3.05 8.41
CA VAL A 204 33.32 2.99 9.84
C VAL A 204 34.85 2.86 9.98
N GLN A 205 35.51 3.99 10.25
CA GLN A 205 36.92 3.98 10.58
C GLN A 205 37.08 3.19 11.90
N PRO A 206 37.95 2.16 11.96
CA PRO A 206 38.21 1.45 13.20
C PRO A 206 38.82 2.42 14.22
N VAL A 207 38.15 2.58 15.36
CA VAL A 207 38.69 3.36 16.49
C VAL A 207 39.98 2.68 16.96
N GLN A 208 41.12 3.31 16.67
CA GLN A 208 42.41 2.88 17.21
C GLN A 208 42.43 3.16 18.72
N PRO A 209 42.76 2.18 19.58
CA PRO A 209 42.87 2.41 21.02
C PRO A 209 44.13 3.24 21.30
N ASN A 210 43.94 4.53 21.57
CA ASN A 210 45.04 5.45 21.83
C ASN A 210 45.57 5.27 23.26
N SER A 211 46.77 4.72 23.41
CA SER A 211 47.43 4.47 24.70
C SER A 211 47.94 5.78 25.32
N GLY A 212 47.07 6.49 26.05
CA GLY A 212 47.40 7.73 26.76
C GLY A 212 47.60 7.52 28.27
N ASN A 213 48.81 7.77 28.76
CA ASN A 213 49.13 7.80 30.19
C ASN A 213 48.26 8.82 30.94
N VAL A 214 47.65 8.41 32.07
CA VAL A 214 47.07 9.33 33.05
C VAL A 214 47.63 9.02 34.43
N THR A 215 48.36 9.98 35.00
CA THR A 215 48.97 9.93 36.33
C THR A 215 47.94 10.16 37.43
N THR A 216 48.09 9.44 38.54
CA THR A 216 47.32 9.64 39.78
C THR A 216 47.73 10.90 40.55
N PRO A 217 46.90 11.36 41.51
CA PRO A 217 47.40 11.37 42.89
C PRO A 217 46.43 10.81 43.96
N ASN A 218 47.03 10.40 45.09
CA ASN A 218 46.42 9.98 46.36
C ASN A 218 45.54 11.08 47.01
N HIS A 219 44.80 10.93 48.13
CA HIS A 219 44.64 9.94 49.23
C HIS A 219 43.17 10.13 49.75
N VAL A 220 42.50 9.30 50.57
CA VAL A 220 42.65 9.03 52.03
C VAL A 220 41.66 7.87 52.40
N SER A 221 41.94 7.12 53.46
CA SER A 221 41.07 6.10 54.13
C SER A 221 41.30 6.23 55.67
N PRO A 222 40.64 5.55 56.63
CA PRO A 222 39.53 4.57 56.56
C PRO A 222 38.40 4.75 57.62
N ALA A 223 37.38 3.87 57.63
CA ALA A 223 36.57 3.53 58.83
C ALA A 223 35.94 2.12 58.71
N GLN A 224 35.59 1.48 59.84
CA GLN A 224 35.42 0.02 59.96
C GLN A 224 33.97 -0.51 60.00
N ALA A 225 33.82 -1.83 59.82
CA ALA A 225 32.57 -2.60 59.87
C ALA A 225 32.14 -3.01 61.30
N PRO A 226 31.00 -3.72 61.44
CA PRO A 226 31.08 -5.07 61.98
C PRO A 226 30.27 -6.15 61.20
N GLN A 227 30.48 -7.41 61.57
CA GLN A 227 30.15 -8.65 60.82
C GLN A 227 28.88 -9.36 61.34
N GLN A 228 28.27 -10.21 60.50
CA GLN A 228 27.65 -11.54 60.76
C GLN A 228 26.62 -11.87 59.62
N ALA A 229 26.31 -13.10 59.21
CA ALA A 229 27.01 -14.40 59.24
C ALA A 229 26.32 -15.39 58.25
N ALA A 230 27.04 -16.45 57.84
CA ALA A 230 26.56 -17.69 57.17
C ALA A 230 25.98 -17.67 55.72
N ARG A 231 26.44 -18.66 54.94
CA ARG A 231 26.00 -19.18 53.62
C ARG A 231 25.30 -20.55 53.83
N PRO A 232 24.85 -21.34 52.81
CA PRO A 232 24.95 -21.23 51.34
C PRO A 232 23.54 -21.18 50.69
N SER A 233 23.19 -21.60 49.45
CA SER A 233 23.87 -22.14 48.25
C SER A 233 23.09 -21.70 46.99
N ASP A 234 23.71 -21.43 45.82
CA ASP A 234 23.78 -22.23 44.57
C ASP A 234 23.35 -21.30 43.41
N ALA A 235 23.75 -21.42 42.13
CA ALA A 235 24.92 -22.03 41.49
C ALA A 235 25.09 -21.42 40.07
N ASN A 236 26.25 -21.64 39.45
CA ASN A 236 26.52 -21.58 38.00
C ASN A 236 26.42 -20.25 37.23
N ALA A 237 27.56 -19.54 37.23
CA ALA A 237 28.44 -19.37 36.06
C ALA A 237 27.84 -19.25 34.64
N ASN A 238 28.15 -18.12 34.00
CA ASN A 238 28.01 -17.85 32.57
C ASN A 238 29.36 -18.06 31.84
N PRO A 239 29.40 -18.80 30.71
CA PRO A 239 30.47 -18.70 29.72
C PRO A 239 29.97 -18.25 28.33
N GLN A 240 30.40 -17.05 27.94
CA GLN A 240 30.69 -16.59 26.57
C GLN A 240 29.79 -17.07 25.41
N GLN A 241 28.89 -16.18 24.93
CA GLN A 241 28.36 -16.28 23.57
C GLN A 241 29.26 -15.56 22.56
N GLN A 242 29.68 -16.30 21.53
CA GLN A 242 30.45 -15.80 20.40
C GLN A 242 29.57 -14.95 19.45
N HIS A 243 30.15 -13.93 18.83
CA HIS A 243 29.48 -13.19 17.75
C HIS A 243 29.36 -14.07 16.51
N ASN A 244 28.13 -14.38 16.11
CA ASN A 244 27.80 -14.86 14.76
C ASN A 244 27.15 -13.73 13.96
N ALA A 245 27.44 -13.66 12.67
CA ALA A 245 26.83 -12.70 11.75
C ALA A 245 25.32 -12.95 11.59
N PRO A 246 24.52 -11.96 11.14
CA PRO A 246 23.07 -12.12 11.03
C PRO A 246 22.69 -13.22 10.04
N SER A 247 22.01 -14.25 10.54
CA SER A 247 21.35 -15.27 9.72
C SER A 247 20.33 -14.62 8.79
N ALA A 248 20.21 -15.13 7.56
CA ALA A 248 19.14 -14.71 6.65
C ALA A 248 17.76 -14.93 7.30
N MET A 249 16.83 -13.99 7.11
CA MET A 249 15.48 -14.10 7.67
C MET A 249 14.76 -15.33 7.10
N PRO A 250 13.96 -16.04 7.91
CA PRO A 250 13.21 -17.20 7.44
C PRO A 250 12.17 -16.77 6.40
N ALA A 251 12.08 -17.53 5.31
CA ALA A 251 11.06 -17.30 4.29
C ALA A 251 9.66 -17.52 4.88
N MET A 252 8.71 -16.64 4.52
CA MET A 252 7.31 -16.77 4.91
C MET A 252 6.74 -18.10 4.42
N ASN A 253 6.03 -18.84 5.28
CA ASN A 253 5.36 -20.08 4.92
C ASN A 253 4.14 -19.82 4.03
N ASP A 254 3.62 -20.87 3.40
CA ASP A 254 2.51 -20.76 2.45
C ASP A 254 1.19 -20.42 3.13
N GLU A 255 1.01 -20.81 4.40
CA GLU A 255 -0.13 -20.40 5.23
C GLU A 255 -0.20 -18.87 5.37
N ASN A 256 0.90 -18.21 5.73
CA ASN A 256 0.91 -16.75 5.90
C ASN A 256 0.69 -16.03 4.56
N LYS A 257 1.28 -16.52 3.46
CA LYS A 257 1.01 -15.98 2.11
C LYS A 257 -0.47 -16.09 1.77
N ALA A 258 -1.07 -17.25 2.00
CA ALA A 258 -2.48 -17.49 1.71
C ALA A 258 -3.40 -16.62 2.58
N MET A 259 -3.10 -16.43 3.87
CA MET A 259 -3.83 -15.51 4.74
C MET A 259 -3.78 -14.06 4.22
N ASN A 260 -2.59 -13.59 3.83
CA ASN A 260 -2.42 -12.23 3.30
C ASN A 260 -3.19 -12.04 1.97
N VAL A 261 -3.13 -13.02 1.06
CA VAL A 261 -3.86 -12.98 -0.22
C VAL A 261 -5.39 -13.06 0.00
N ALA A 262 -5.86 -13.90 0.91
CA ALA A 262 -7.28 -13.98 1.27
C ALA A 262 -7.80 -12.70 1.93
N ALA A 263 -7.00 -12.08 2.80
CA ALA A 263 -7.34 -10.80 3.40
C ALA A 263 -7.45 -9.70 2.33
N LEU A 264 -6.51 -9.66 1.38
CA LEU A 264 -6.55 -8.78 0.22
C LEU A 264 -7.81 -9.03 -0.63
N MET A 265 -8.16 -10.29 -0.92
CA MET A 265 -9.37 -10.66 -1.68
C MET A 265 -10.66 -10.12 -1.06
N ILE A 266 -10.81 -10.20 0.26
CA ILE A 266 -11.93 -9.59 0.98
C ILE A 266 -11.87 -8.06 0.90
N GLN A 267 -10.70 -7.46 1.18
CA GLN A 267 -10.54 -5.99 1.20
C GLN A 267 -10.79 -5.35 -0.18
N THR A 268 -10.42 -5.98 -1.29
CA THR A 268 -10.72 -5.52 -2.67
C THR A 268 -12.22 -5.41 -2.93
N GLY A 269 -13.06 -6.16 -2.19
CA GLY A 269 -14.51 -5.96 -2.19
C GLY A 269 -14.97 -4.58 -1.67
N SER A 270 -14.08 -3.74 -1.14
CA SER A 270 -14.32 -2.33 -0.81
C SER A 270 -14.05 -1.36 -1.96
N ALA A 271 -13.42 -1.81 -3.05
CA ALA A 271 -13.16 -0.97 -4.22
C ALA A 271 -14.46 -0.60 -4.96
N ASN A 272 -14.37 0.32 -5.91
CA ASN A 272 -15.49 0.63 -6.81
C ASN A 272 -15.95 -0.63 -7.60
N ASN A 273 -17.09 -0.54 -8.29
CA ASN A 273 -17.67 -1.71 -8.95
C ASN A 273 -16.76 -2.30 -10.03
N ASP A 274 -16.08 -1.45 -10.82
CA ASP A 274 -15.26 -1.90 -11.94
C ASP A 274 -13.98 -2.61 -11.45
N ASP A 275 -13.26 -2.01 -10.49
CA ASP A 275 -12.05 -2.60 -9.90
C ASP A 275 -12.34 -3.89 -9.12
N ALA A 276 -13.48 -3.95 -8.41
CA ALA A 276 -13.90 -5.16 -7.71
C ALA A 276 -14.33 -6.27 -8.69
N MET A 277 -14.97 -5.93 -9.82
CA MET A 277 -15.33 -6.89 -10.87
C MET A 277 -14.11 -7.39 -11.65
N ALA A 278 -13.14 -6.51 -11.94
CA ALA A 278 -11.87 -6.89 -12.55
C ALA A 278 -11.13 -7.91 -11.67
N PHE A 279 -11.11 -7.69 -10.35
CA PHE A 279 -10.55 -8.63 -9.39
C PHE A 279 -11.25 -10.00 -9.40
N VAL A 280 -12.59 -10.03 -9.36
CA VAL A 280 -13.35 -11.30 -9.47
C VAL A 280 -13.04 -12.01 -10.80
N ASN A 281 -12.86 -11.26 -11.89
CA ASN A 281 -12.51 -11.83 -13.19
C ASN A 281 -11.08 -12.37 -13.25
N GLU A 282 -10.12 -11.83 -12.50
CA GLU A 282 -8.75 -12.37 -12.47
C GLU A 282 -8.65 -13.60 -11.56
N TYR A 283 -9.09 -13.46 -10.29
CA TYR A 283 -8.72 -14.38 -9.22
C TYR A 283 -9.68 -15.55 -8.98
N TYR A 284 -10.85 -15.63 -9.63
CA TYR A 284 -11.71 -16.81 -9.50
C TYR A 284 -11.32 -17.86 -10.55
N ALA A 285 -11.25 -19.13 -10.16
CA ALA A 285 -11.08 -20.22 -11.10
C ALA A 285 -12.29 -20.36 -12.04
N ASP A 286 -12.13 -21.05 -13.18
CA ASP A 286 -13.21 -21.27 -14.16
C ASP A 286 -14.42 -22.00 -13.55
N THR A 287 -14.19 -22.78 -12.49
CA THR A 287 -15.22 -23.40 -11.67
C THR A 287 -14.82 -23.32 -10.20
N VAL A 288 -15.73 -22.86 -9.35
CA VAL A 288 -15.50 -22.63 -7.91
C VAL A 288 -16.62 -23.31 -7.12
N ASP A 289 -16.27 -23.91 -5.98
CA ASP A 289 -17.27 -24.34 -5.00
C ASP A 289 -17.74 -23.11 -4.20
N TYR A 290 -18.82 -22.48 -4.68
CA TYR A 290 -19.34 -21.18 -4.26
C TYR A 290 -20.62 -21.35 -3.44
N PHE A 291 -20.57 -21.02 -2.14
CA PHE A 291 -21.66 -21.18 -1.17
C PHE A 291 -22.33 -22.56 -1.26
N LYS A 292 -21.52 -23.60 -1.02
CA LYS A 292 -21.92 -25.02 -0.97
C LYS A 292 -22.44 -25.58 -2.31
N LYS A 293 -22.20 -24.89 -3.43
CA LYS A 293 -22.54 -25.33 -4.79
C LYS A 293 -21.38 -25.09 -5.76
N ARG A 294 -21.05 -26.08 -6.58
CA ARG A 294 -20.09 -25.91 -7.68
C ARG A 294 -20.69 -25.02 -8.77
N ARG A 295 -20.01 -23.92 -9.12
CA ARG A 295 -20.49 -22.89 -10.05
C ARG A 295 -19.43 -22.54 -11.10
N PRO A 296 -19.82 -22.31 -12.37
CA PRO A 296 -18.92 -21.73 -13.36
C PRO A 296 -18.70 -20.24 -13.07
N LYS A 297 -17.51 -19.74 -13.39
CA LYS A 297 -17.09 -18.34 -13.16
C LYS A 297 -18.08 -17.29 -13.67
N ALA A 298 -18.73 -17.54 -14.80
CA ALA A 298 -19.72 -16.64 -15.39
C ALA A 298 -20.95 -16.39 -14.47
N GLU A 299 -21.43 -17.40 -13.75
CA GLU A 299 -22.52 -17.24 -12.78
C GLU A 299 -22.07 -16.43 -11.57
N ILE A 300 -20.82 -16.61 -11.14
CA ILE A 300 -20.24 -15.90 -9.98
C ILE A 300 -20.03 -14.42 -10.32
N LEU A 301 -19.52 -14.11 -11.51
CA LEU A 301 -19.43 -12.74 -12.02
C LEU A 301 -20.80 -12.05 -12.05
N GLN A 302 -21.86 -12.76 -12.45
CA GLN A 302 -23.22 -12.21 -12.46
C GLN A 302 -23.74 -11.93 -11.03
N ASP A 303 -23.51 -12.83 -10.07
CA ASP A 303 -23.91 -12.65 -8.67
C ASP A 303 -23.14 -11.50 -7.99
N LYS A 304 -21.81 -11.48 -8.13
CA LYS A 304 -20.93 -10.41 -7.60
C LYS A 304 -21.29 -9.05 -8.20
N ASN A 305 -21.51 -8.96 -9.52
CA ASN A 305 -21.98 -7.74 -10.17
C ASN A 305 -23.35 -7.27 -9.63
N SER A 306 -24.27 -8.22 -9.40
CA SER A 306 -25.58 -7.93 -8.80
C SER A 306 -25.46 -7.43 -7.35
N TYR A 307 -24.52 -7.99 -6.58
CA TYR A 307 -24.21 -7.54 -5.22
C TYR A 307 -23.59 -6.13 -5.23
N PHE A 308 -22.56 -5.87 -6.05
CA PHE A 308 -21.87 -4.57 -6.13
C PHE A 308 -22.77 -3.47 -6.70
N SER A 309 -23.64 -3.79 -7.67
CA SER A 309 -24.65 -2.85 -8.17
C SER A 309 -25.70 -2.50 -7.11
N ARG A 310 -26.10 -3.48 -6.29
CA ARG A 310 -27.02 -3.27 -5.16
C ARG A 310 -26.37 -2.48 -4.01
N TRP A 311 -25.07 -2.62 -3.81
CA TRP A 311 -24.29 -1.98 -2.75
C TRP A 311 -23.04 -1.30 -3.36
N PRO A 312 -23.18 -0.11 -3.98
CA PRO A 312 -22.07 0.55 -4.67
C PRO A 312 -20.99 1.08 -3.71
N VAL A 313 -21.36 1.47 -2.48
CA VAL A 313 -20.41 1.92 -1.46
C VAL A 313 -20.23 0.79 -0.45
N ARG A 314 -19.00 0.27 -0.37
CA ARG A 314 -18.62 -0.93 0.40
C ARG A 314 -17.37 -0.63 1.22
N ARG A 315 -17.33 -1.14 2.45
CA ARG A 315 -16.13 -1.22 3.29
C ARG A 315 -16.13 -2.59 3.96
N PHE A 316 -15.12 -3.39 3.68
CA PHE A 316 -14.84 -4.67 4.31
C PHE A 316 -13.49 -4.56 5.03
N VAL A 317 -13.49 -4.84 6.32
CA VAL A 317 -12.29 -4.81 7.18
C VAL A 317 -12.11 -6.20 7.76
N VAL A 318 -11.05 -6.89 7.35
CA VAL A 318 -10.74 -8.22 7.84
C VAL A 318 -10.24 -8.12 9.29
N ASP A 319 -10.77 -8.95 10.18
CA ASP A 319 -10.18 -9.17 11.49
C ASP A 319 -8.99 -10.12 11.30
N GLU A 320 -7.80 -9.53 11.13
CA GLU A 320 -6.57 -10.29 10.92
C GLU A 320 -6.23 -11.22 12.10
N SER A 321 -6.82 -11.04 13.30
CA SER A 321 -6.59 -11.91 14.46
C SER A 321 -7.40 -13.21 14.41
N SER A 322 -8.47 -13.20 13.61
CA SER A 322 -9.29 -14.37 13.34
C SER A 322 -8.72 -15.27 12.23
N LEU A 323 -7.74 -14.78 11.46
CA LEU A 323 -7.18 -15.46 10.30
C LEU A 323 -6.50 -16.78 10.69
N LYS A 324 -6.85 -17.83 9.95
CA LYS A 324 -6.23 -19.15 10.04
C LYS A 324 -6.11 -19.72 8.65
N ALA A 325 -4.96 -20.31 8.33
CA ALA A 325 -4.77 -21.08 7.13
C ALA A 325 -4.31 -22.51 7.44
N LYS A 326 -4.65 -23.43 6.55
CA LYS A 326 -4.06 -24.77 6.45
C LYS A 326 -3.75 -25.04 4.99
N CYS A 327 -2.47 -25.24 4.66
CA CYS A 327 -2.04 -25.58 3.31
C CYS A 327 -1.78 -27.09 3.18
N GLU A 328 -2.19 -27.67 2.06
CA GLU A 328 -1.97 -29.08 1.72
C GLU A 328 -1.89 -29.22 0.21
N ASN A 329 -0.78 -29.76 -0.31
CA ASN A 329 -0.53 -29.99 -1.75
C ASN A 329 -0.70 -28.74 -2.65
N GLY A 330 -0.40 -27.54 -2.13
CA GLY A 330 -0.55 -26.27 -2.86
C GLY A 330 -1.97 -25.68 -2.84
N LEU A 331 -2.94 -26.35 -2.20
CA LEU A 331 -4.24 -25.77 -1.86
C LEU A 331 -4.18 -25.24 -0.43
N CYS A 332 -4.49 -23.95 -0.23
CA CYS A 332 -4.54 -23.35 1.09
C CYS A 332 -5.97 -22.94 1.45
N ALA A 333 -6.55 -23.62 2.43
CA ALA A 333 -7.83 -23.25 3.01
C ALA A 333 -7.62 -22.15 4.06
N VAL A 334 -8.26 -21.00 3.86
CA VAL A 334 -8.14 -19.80 4.71
C VAL A 334 -9.51 -19.46 5.28
N TYR A 335 -9.54 -19.16 6.57
CA TYR A 335 -10.73 -18.85 7.34
C TYR A 335 -10.51 -17.57 8.13
N GLY A 336 -11.57 -16.79 8.33
CA GLY A 336 -11.53 -15.62 9.21
C GLY A 336 -12.88 -14.95 9.37
N LEU A 337 -12.84 -13.77 9.98
CA LEU A 337 -13.94 -12.84 10.16
C LEU A 337 -13.61 -11.53 9.42
N TYR A 338 -14.64 -10.82 8.99
CA TYR A 338 -14.53 -9.44 8.54
C TYR A 338 -15.76 -8.64 8.95
N ASP A 339 -15.54 -7.40 9.37
CA ASP A 339 -16.60 -6.42 9.53
C ASP A 339 -16.95 -5.82 8.17
N TYR A 340 -18.25 -5.71 7.90
CA TYR A 340 -18.77 -5.08 6.71
C TYR A 340 -19.60 -3.84 7.04
N THR A 341 -19.50 -2.84 6.18
CA THR A 341 -20.45 -1.73 6.07
C THR A 341 -20.74 -1.53 4.60
N VAL A 342 -22.02 -1.56 4.23
CA VAL A 342 -22.49 -1.40 2.85
C VAL A 342 -23.60 -0.37 2.80
N SER A 343 -23.58 0.50 1.79
CA SER A 343 -24.63 1.50 1.57
C SER A 343 -24.96 1.68 0.09
N SER A 344 -26.17 2.16 -0.15
CA SER A 344 -26.73 2.43 -1.47
C SER A 344 -27.49 3.75 -1.37
N PRO A 345 -26.84 4.88 -1.70
CA PRO A 345 -27.43 6.21 -1.60
C PRO A 345 -28.75 6.32 -2.37
N ASP A 346 -28.78 5.86 -3.62
CA ASP A 346 -29.96 5.92 -4.50
C ASP A 346 -31.19 5.20 -3.94
N ARG A 347 -30.96 4.12 -3.16
CA ARG A 347 -32.03 3.35 -2.51
C ARG A 347 -32.31 3.81 -1.08
N ASN A 348 -31.54 4.76 -0.56
CA ASN A 348 -31.49 5.17 0.84
C ASN A 348 -31.44 3.96 1.81
N LYS A 349 -30.48 3.06 1.59
CA LYS A 349 -30.26 1.86 2.43
C LYS A 349 -28.82 1.75 2.88
N GLN A 350 -28.65 1.20 4.08
CA GLN A 350 -27.36 0.78 4.64
C GLN A 350 -27.51 -0.53 5.41
N SER A 351 -26.41 -1.26 5.59
CA SER A 351 -26.32 -2.42 6.49
C SER A 351 -24.87 -2.56 6.96
N SER A 352 -24.70 -2.96 8.21
CA SER A 352 -23.40 -3.31 8.79
C SER A 352 -23.50 -4.66 9.52
N GLY A 353 -22.36 -5.19 9.94
CA GLY A 353 -22.27 -6.41 10.73
C GLY A 353 -20.89 -7.05 10.63
N THR A 354 -20.78 -8.26 11.16
CA THR A 354 -19.59 -9.11 11.05
C THR A 354 -19.99 -10.38 10.30
N SER A 355 -19.17 -10.81 9.34
CA SER A 355 -19.33 -12.08 8.63
C SER A 355 -18.10 -12.95 8.87
N ASN A 356 -18.27 -14.27 8.87
CA ASN A 356 -17.14 -15.15 8.61
C ASN A 356 -16.86 -15.20 7.10
N PHE A 357 -15.69 -15.73 6.73
CA PHE A 357 -15.39 -16.13 5.36
C PHE A 357 -14.55 -17.42 5.35
N THR A 358 -14.64 -18.16 4.26
CA THR A 358 -13.75 -19.27 3.89
C THR A 358 -13.36 -19.12 2.45
N TYR A 359 -12.06 -19.13 2.16
CA TYR A 359 -11.52 -19.32 0.82
C TYR A 359 -10.68 -20.60 0.76
N VAL A 360 -10.64 -21.26 -0.40
CA VAL A 360 -9.54 -22.17 -0.74
C VAL A 360 -8.83 -21.59 -1.95
N LEU A 361 -7.52 -21.36 -1.80
CA LEU A 361 -6.65 -20.76 -2.81
C LEU A 361 -5.75 -21.83 -3.43
N ASP A 362 -5.65 -21.85 -4.75
CA ASP A 362 -4.68 -22.66 -5.48
C ASP A 362 -3.39 -21.86 -5.72
N LEU A 363 -2.35 -22.16 -4.94
CA LEU A 363 -1.05 -21.48 -5.03
C LEU A 363 -0.28 -21.83 -6.31
N GLN A 364 -0.63 -22.94 -6.98
CA GLN A 364 -0.01 -23.36 -8.24
C GLN A 364 -0.64 -22.61 -9.42
N ASP A 365 -1.93 -22.31 -9.35
CA ASP A 365 -2.66 -21.45 -10.30
C ASP A 365 -2.83 -20.02 -9.78
N ASN A 366 -1.71 -19.32 -9.54
CA ASN A 366 -1.66 -17.88 -9.22
C ASN A 366 -2.57 -17.42 -8.06
N TYR A 367 -2.75 -18.26 -7.03
CA TYR A 367 -3.64 -18.03 -5.89
C TYR A 367 -5.13 -17.95 -6.28
N ARG A 368 -5.58 -18.62 -7.34
CA ARG A 368 -7.00 -18.58 -7.71
C ARG A 368 -7.91 -19.19 -6.63
N ILE A 369 -9.04 -18.52 -6.40
CA ILE A 369 -10.12 -18.96 -5.53
C ILE A 369 -10.82 -20.14 -6.21
N VAL A 370 -10.70 -21.33 -5.61
CA VAL A 370 -11.39 -22.56 -6.01
C VAL A 370 -12.57 -22.92 -5.09
N HIS A 371 -12.68 -22.25 -3.94
CA HIS A 371 -13.81 -22.32 -3.02
C HIS A 371 -14.08 -20.96 -2.36
N GLU A 372 -15.35 -20.59 -2.19
CA GLU A 372 -15.80 -19.47 -1.37
C GLU A 372 -17.05 -19.85 -0.58
N ASP A 373 -17.07 -19.54 0.73
CA ASP A 373 -18.26 -19.53 1.56
C ASP A 373 -18.22 -18.39 2.58
N SER A 374 -19.38 -17.89 3.01
CA SER A 374 -19.48 -16.89 4.10
C SER A 374 -20.87 -16.84 4.72
N GLU A 375 -20.92 -16.58 6.02
CA GLU A 375 -22.15 -16.45 6.80
C GLU A 375 -22.06 -15.25 7.75
N VAL A 376 -23.12 -14.43 7.78
CA VAL A 376 -23.22 -13.27 8.68
C VAL A 376 -23.38 -13.75 10.11
N VAL A 377 -22.34 -13.58 10.92
CA VAL A 377 -22.31 -14.00 12.33
C VAL A 377 -22.88 -12.95 13.29
N LYS A 378 -22.91 -11.67 12.88
CA LYS A 378 -23.43 -10.55 13.68
C LYS A 378 -23.99 -9.44 12.78
N ARG A 379 -25.01 -8.72 13.26
CA ARG A 379 -25.59 -7.51 12.62
C ARG A 379 -25.67 -6.37 13.63
#